data_AF-A0A820YY50-F1
#
_entry.id   AF-A0A820YY50-F1
#
_cell.length_a   1.000
_cell.length_b   1.000
_cell.length_c   1.000
_cell.angle_alpha   90.00
_cell.angle_beta   90.00
_cell.angle_gamma   90.00
#
_symmetry.space_group_name_H-M   'P 1'
#
loop_
_entity.id
_entity.type
_entity.pdbx_description
1 polymer ?
#
loop_
_entity_poly.entity_id
_entity_poly.type
_entity_poly.pdbx_seq_one_letter_code
_entity_poly.pdbx_strand_id
1 'polypeptide(L)'
;MLWVRQHWLKPKQFLDSILWSDESKFNLFGSNGRQIVWRQTNESMKRECLKPTVKCGGGSVMVWDCMAASGVGNLIMTRNTAKTISQWFVKNQINTLKWPAQSPDLNPIEHAWDELERRMKRHSPKNKEELWMILKKEWKGIGRDVTSRLVNSMSKRFQEVMKHHGGPTRY
;
A
#
# COMPACT_ATOMS: atom_id res chain seq x y z
N MET A 1 10.22 13.27 12.83
CA MET A 1 10.04 14.65 13.35
C MET A 1 10.71 15.74 12.50
N LEU A 2 12.01 15.64 12.17
CA LEU A 2 12.73 16.68 11.38
C LEU A 2 12.13 16.91 9.98
N TRP A 3 11.75 15.84 9.28
CA TRP A 3 11.18 15.94 7.94
C TRP A 3 9.85 16.72 7.93
N VAL A 4 8.96 16.42 8.88
CA VAL A 4 7.68 17.12 9.03
C VAL A 4 7.90 18.60 9.29
N ARG A 5 8.83 18.98 10.19
CA ARG A 5 9.13 20.40 10.47
C ARG A 5 9.60 21.17 9.23
N GLN A 6 10.35 20.51 8.33
CA GLN A 6 10.84 21.13 7.09
C GLN A 6 9.77 21.26 5.99
N HIS A 7 8.76 20.40 6.00
CA HIS A 7 7.77 20.30 4.93
C HIS A 7 6.37 20.78 5.34
N TRP A 8 6.13 20.97 6.63
CA TRP A 8 4.87 21.41 7.24
C TRP A 8 4.34 22.72 6.67
N LEU A 9 5.21 23.72 6.50
CA LEU A 9 4.84 25.05 6.00
C LEU A 9 4.77 25.13 4.47
N LYS A 10 5.08 24.03 3.77
CA LYS A 10 5.08 24.05 2.31
C LYS A 10 3.64 24.18 1.78
N PRO A 11 3.45 24.92 0.69
CA PRO A 11 2.12 25.16 0.14
C PRO A 11 1.53 23.86 -0.41
N LYS A 12 0.21 23.79 -0.54
CA LYS A 12 -0.49 22.60 -1.04
C LYS A 12 0.03 22.14 -2.41
N GLN A 13 0.38 23.09 -3.30
CA GLN A 13 0.94 22.78 -4.62
C GLN A 13 2.21 21.92 -4.53
N PHE A 14 3.00 22.08 -3.45
CA PHE A 14 4.16 21.24 -3.22
C PHE A 14 3.74 19.79 -3.00
N LEU A 15 2.75 19.52 -2.14
CA LEU A 15 2.26 18.15 -1.87
C LEU A 15 1.64 17.51 -3.11
N ASP A 16 0.94 18.31 -3.92
CA ASP A 16 0.35 17.85 -5.18
C ASP A 16 1.41 17.47 -6.23
N SER A 17 2.61 18.05 -6.13
CA SER A 17 3.77 17.76 -7.00
C SER A 17 4.62 16.56 -6.55
N ILE A 18 4.38 16.02 -5.35
CA ILE A 18 5.15 14.87 -4.85
C ILE A 18 4.65 13.58 -5.49
N LEU A 19 5.61 12.77 -5.94
CA LEU A 19 5.40 11.39 -6.32
C LEU A 19 5.67 10.49 -5.11
N TRP A 20 4.62 9.88 -4.58
CA TRP A 20 4.68 8.93 -3.46
C TRP A 20 4.85 7.53 -4.03
N SER A 21 5.80 6.74 -3.55
CA SER A 21 6.03 5.38 -4.06
C SER A 21 6.31 4.41 -2.94
N ASP A 22 5.90 3.17 -3.11
CA ASP A 22 6.23 2.10 -2.16
C ASP A 22 6.07 0.72 -2.79
N GLU A 23 6.49 -0.29 -2.05
CA GLU A 23 6.26 -1.70 -2.34
C GLU A 23 5.13 -2.26 -1.47
N SER A 24 4.33 -3.16 -2.02
CA SER A 24 3.35 -3.91 -1.25
C SER A 24 3.25 -5.36 -1.70
N LYS A 25 2.79 -6.23 -0.79
CA LYS A 25 2.66 -7.67 -1.00
C LYS A 25 1.20 -8.06 -1.03
N PHE A 26 0.76 -8.65 -2.14
CA PHE A 26 -0.59 -9.21 -2.28
C PHE A 26 -0.55 -10.73 -2.32
N ASN A 27 -1.38 -11.38 -1.50
CA ASN A 27 -1.43 -12.83 -1.39
C ASN A 27 -2.57 -13.41 -2.26
N LEU A 28 -2.29 -14.47 -3.04
CA LEU A 28 -3.32 -15.23 -3.78
C LEU A 28 -4.29 -15.96 -2.85
N PHE A 29 -3.81 -16.46 -1.71
CA PHE A 29 -4.62 -17.18 -0.73
C PHE A 29 -4.48 -16.56 0.66
N GLY A 30 -5.63 -16.22 1.25
CA GLY A 30 -5.74 -15.61 2.56
C GLY A 30 -5.54 -14.09 2.52
N SER A 31 -6.63 -13.34 2.71
CA SER A 31 -6.52 -11.97 3.20
C SER A 31 -5.88 -11.99 4.59
N ASN A 32 -5.09 -10.96 4.94
CA ASN A 32 -4.49 -10.79 6.27
C ASN A 32 -5.54 -10.53 7.38
N GLY A 33 -6.84 -10.70 7.08
CA GLY A 33 -7.94 -10.47 8.00
C GLY A 33 -8.17 -11.62 8.97
N ARG A 34 -8.51 -11.25 10.21
CA ARG A 34 -8.99 -12.18 11.24
C ARG A 34 -10.32 -12.79 10.79
N GLN A 35 -10.39 -14.11 10.65
CA GLN A 35 -11.62 -14.83 10.32
C GLN A 35 -12.19 -15.45 11.59
N ILE A 36 -13.49 -15.22 11.83
CA ILE A 36 -14.21 -15.78 12.98
C ILE A 36 -14.99 -16.98 12.49
N VAL A 37 -14.77 -18.13 13.12
CA VAL A 37 -15.47 -19.38 12.85
C VAL A 37 -16.24 -19.75 14.11
N TRP A 38 -17.55 -19.93 13.99
CA TRP A 38 -18.40 -20.47 15.06
C TRP A 38 -18.42 -21.99 14.95
N ARG A 39 -18.15 -22.72 16.05
CA ARG A 39 -18.11 -24.19 16.06
C ARG A 39 -18.47 -24.77 17.43
N GLN A 40 -18.94 -26.02 17.48
CA GLN A 40 -19.19 -26.75 18.72
C GLN A 40 -17.92 -27.45 19.24
N THR A 41 -17.92 -27.87 20.51
CA THR A 41 -16.81 -28.62 21.13
C THR A 41 -16.56 -29.92 20.35
N ASN A 42 -15.29 -30.21 20.01
CA ASN A 42 -14.81 -31.34 19.18
C ASN A 42 -15.00 -31.25 17.65
N GLU A 43 -15.47 -30.12 17.11
CA GLU A 43 -15.60 -29.92 15.65
C GLU A 43 -14.38 -29.25 14.99
N SER A 44 -13.28 -29.11 15.73
CA SER A 44 -12.10 -28.35 15.30
C SER A 44 -11.45 -28.86 14.01
N MET A 45 -11.63 -30.15 13.69
CA MET A 45 -11.05 -30.82 12.53
C MET A 45 -12.02 -30.93 11.34
N LYS A 46 -13.25 -30.40 11.44
CA LYS A 46 -14.19 -30.39 10.31
C LYS A 46 -13.69 -29.47 9.21
N ARG A 47 -13.80 -29.89 7.95
CA ARG A 47 -13.36 -29.10 6.77
C ARG A 47 -14.00 -27.71 6.71
N GLU A 48 -15.24 -27.58 7.17
CA GLU A 48 -15.99 -26.32 7.30
C GLU A 48 -15.38 -25.36 8.35
N CYS A 49 -14.65 -25.90 9.33
CA CYS A 49 -13.95 -25.17 10.38
C CYS A 49 -12.46 -24.98 10.11
N LEU A 50 -11.96 -25.48 8.98
CA LEU A 50 -10.55 -25.44 8.59
C LEU A 50 -10.37 -24.53 7.38
N LYS A 51 -9.56 -23.48 7.53
CA LYS A 51 -9.07 -22.70 6.38
C LYS A 51 -7.83 -23.39 5.83
N PRO A 52 -7.79 -23.78 4.55
CA PRO A 52 -6.56 -24.24 3.93
C PRO A 52 -5.51 -23.14 4.01
N THR A 53 -4.43 -23.37 4.74
CA THR A 53 -3.26 -22.47 4.78
C THR A 53 -2.15 -23.07 3.94
N VAL A 54 -1.75 -22.39 2.87
CA VAL A 54 -0.53 -22.75 2.14
C VAL A 54 0.67 -22.32 2.98
N LYS A 55 1.31 -23.28 3.65
CA LYS A 55 2.65 -23.07 4.22
C LYS A 55 3.68 -23.38 3.13
N CYS A 56 4.48 -22.36 2.79
CA CYS A 56 5.55 -22.33 1.79
C CYS A 56 5.10 -22.29 0.30
N GLY A 57 5.48 -21.20 -0.39
CA GLY A 57 5.69 -21.16 -1.86
C GLY A 57 4.54 -20.71 -2.78
N GLY A 58 3.29 -20.65 -2.31
CA GLY A 58 2.14 -20.87 -3.22
C GLY A 58 1.39 -19.69 -3.86
N GLY A 59 1.80 -18.41 -3.84
CA GLY A 59 0.98 -17.41 -4.57
C GLY A 59 1.07 -15.91 -4.28
N SER A 60 2.01 -15.37 -3.51
CA SER A 60 2.06 -13.90 -3.35
C SER A 60 2.75 -13.22 -4.53
N VAL A 61 2.32 -12.01 -4.86
CA VAL A 61 3.00 -11.09 -5.77
C VAL A 61 3.50 -9.89 -4.98
N MET A 62 4.77 -9.52 -5.20
CA MET A 62 5.30 -8.24 -4.77
C MET A 62 5.07 -7.24 -5.89
N VAL A 63 4.51 -6.08 -5.55
CA VAL A 63 4.26 -5.01 -6.49
C VAL A 63 4.93 -3.73 -6.00
N TRP A 64 5.33 -2.90 -6.95
CA TRP A 64 5.78 -1.54 -6.69
C TRP A 64 4.96 -0.61 -7.58
N ASP A 65 4.63 0.56 -7.05
CA ASP A 65 4.18 1.68 -7.88
C ASP A 65 4.36 3.00 -7.15
N CYS A 66 4.00 4.06 -7.86
CA CYS A 66 3.85 5.39 -7.36
C CYS A 66 2.41 5.92 -7.51
N MET A 67 2.10 6.98 -6.77
CA MET A 67 0.91 7.79 -6.91
C MET A 67 1.22 9.26 -6.67
N ALA A 68 0.44 10.13 -7.28
CA ALA A 68 0.44 11.57 -7.03
C ALA A 68 -1.01 12.05 -6.85
N ALA A 69 -1.20 13.32 -6.50
CA ALA A 69 -2.55 13.90 -6.38
C ALA A 69 -3.34 13.86 -7.71
N SER A 70 -2.64 13.75 -8.84
CA SER A 70 -3.22 13.63 -10.17
C SER A 70 -3.75 12.23 -10.49
N GLY A 71 -3.25 11.18 -9.82
CA GLY A 71 -3.64 9.79 -10.10
C GLY A 71 -2.56 8.79 -9.68
N VAL A 72 -2.82 7.53 -10.00
CA VAL A 72 -1.89 6.42 -9.78
C VAL A 72 -0.91 6.26 -10.95
N GLY A 73 0.23 5.64 -10.68
CA GLY A 73 1.26 5.29 -11.64
C GLY A 73 0.98 4.00 -12.41
N ASN A 74 2.06 3.34 -12.82
CA ASN A 74 2.02 2.08 -13.55
C ASN A 74 2.53 0.96 -12.65
N LEU A 75 1.60 0.17 -12.11
CA LEU A 75 1.91 -0.95 -11.24
C LEU A 75 2.87 -1.90 -11.94
N ILE A 76 3.99 -2.22 -11.28
CA ILE A 76 4.97 -3.20 -11.74
C ILE A 76 5.06 -4.36 -10.74
N MET A 77 5.18 -5.58 -11.27
CA MET A 77 5.49 -6.74 -10.45
C MET A 77 6.99 -6.79 -10.23
N THR A 78 7.43 -6.79 -8.96
CA THR A 78 8.84 -6.84 -8.61
C THR A 78 9.22 -8.26 -8.19
N ARG A 79 10.35 -8.77 -8.67
CA ARG A 79 10.93 -10.05 -8.23
C ARG A 79 12.19 -9.85 -7.39
N ASN A 80 12.82 -8.67 -7.50
CA ASN A 80 14.03 -8.32 -6.77
C ASN A 80 14.02 -6.80 -6.49
N THR A 81 13.59 -6.47 -5.28
CA THR A 81 13.01 -5.17 -4.90
C THR A 81 14.02 -4.01 -4.92
N ALA A 82 15.16 -4.15 -4.25
CA ALA A 82 16.06 -3.01 -4.05
C ALA A 82 16.81 -2.51 -5.30
N LYS A 83 17.36 -3.42 -6.14
CA LYS A 83 18.21 -3.05 -7.28
C LYS A 83 17.40 -2.47 -8.43
N THR A 84 16.27 -3.08 -8.76
CA THR A 84 15.43 -2.67 -9.91
C THR A 84 14.80 -1.30 -9.68
N ILE A 85 14.35 -1.00 -8.45
CA ILE A 85 13.76 0.30 -8.12
C ILE A 85 14.81 1.41 -8.12
N SER A 86 15.98 1.15 -7.54
CA SER A 86 17.10 2.11 -7.55
C SER A 86 17.51 2.45 -9.00
N GLN A 87 17.60 1.45 -9.88
CA GLN A 87 17.88 1.67 -11.30
C GLN A 87 16.78 2.45 -12.01
N TRP A 88 15.51 2.22 -11.67
CA TRP A 88 14.39 2.94 -12.26
C TRP A 88 14.40 4.43 -11.87
N PHE A 89 14.67 4.77 -10.60
CA PHE A 89 14.78 6.17 -10.17
C PHE A 89 15.92 6.91 -10.90
N VAL A 90 17.10 6.27 -11.01
CA VAL A 90 18.25 6.83 -11.74
C VAL A 90 17.90 7.03 -13.22
N LYS A 91 17.29 6.02 -13.86
CA LYS A 91 16.93 6.08 -15.29
C LYS A 91 15.92 7.18 -15.59
N ASN A 92 14.97 7.44 -14.69
CA ASN A 92 13.92 8.45 -14.88
C ASN A 92 14.29 9.82 -14.29
N GLN A 93 15.53 10.00 -13.79
CA GLN A 93 16.03 11.26 -13.23
C GLN A 93 15.13 11.83 -12.12
N ILE A 94 14.58 10.95 -11.28
CA ILE A 94 13.66 11.35 -10.22
C ILE A 94 14.47 11.75 -8.99
N ASN A 95 14.28 12.99 -8.54
CA ASN A 95 14.86 13.47 -7.30
C ASN A 95 14.19 12.79 -6.10
N THR A 96 14.97 12.05 -5.33
CA THR A 96 14.50 11.38 -4.12
C THR A 96 14.44 12.37 -2.96
N LEU A 97 13.33 12.35 -2.22
CA LEU A 97 13.21 13.11 -0.98
C LEU A 97 13.89 12.31 0.15
N LYS A 98 14.67 12.99 0.99
CA LYS A 98 15.31 12.35 2.17
C LYS A 98 14.22 11.98 3.18
N TRP A 99 13.75 10.73 3.15
CA TRP A 99 12.65 10.24 3.98
C TRP A 99 13.12 9.82 5.39
N PRO A 100 12.36 10.09 6.46
CA PRO A 100 12.65 9.53 7.78
C PRO A 100 12.38 8.02 7.79
N ALA A 101 13.29 7.24 8.39
CA ALA A 101 13.07 5.81 8.59
C ALA A 101 11.84 5.55 9.48
N GLN A 102 11.14 4.42 9.25
CA GLN A 102 10.00 3.96 10.06
C GLN A 102 8.86 5.00 10.17
N SER A 103 8.40 5.53 9.04
CA SER A 103 7.26 6.46 9.01
C SER A 103 6.24 6.09 7.92
N PRO A 104 5.64 4.88 7.98
CA PRO A 104 4.59 4.47 7.03
C PRO A 104 3.37 5.37 7.12
N ASP A 105 3.02 5.87 8.32
CA ASP A 105 1.93 6.83 8.58
C ASP A 105 2.02 8.09 7.70
N LEU A 106 3.23 8.45 7.26
CA LEU A 106 3.52 9.62 6.44
C LEU A 106 3.55 9.32 4.93
N ASN A 107 3.28 8.08 4.51
CA ASN A 107 3.24 7.71 3.10
C ASN A 107 1.79 7.46 2.65
N PRO A 108 1.14 8.39 1.92
CA PRO A 108 -0.27 8.25 1.57
C PRO A 108 -0.55 7.08 0.61
N ILE A 109 0.48 6.52 -0.04
CA ILE A 109 0.33 5.33 -0.88
C ILE A 109 0.00 4.07 -0.07
N GLU A 110 0.34 4.02 1.22
CA GLU A 110 -0.04 2.90 2.10
C GLU A 110 -1.57 2.75 2.15
N HIS A 111 -2.29 3.87 2.20
CA HIS A 111 -3.75 3.84 2.12
C HIS A 111 -4.29 3.61 0.72
N ALA A 112 -3.50 3.88 -0.32
CA ALA A 112 -3.87 3.44 -1.66
C ALA A 112 -3.74 1.91 -1.77
N TRP A 113 -2.77 1.28 -1.10
CA TRP A 113 -2.70 -0.17 -0.95
C TRP A 113 -3.89 -0.73 -0.18
N ASP A 114 -4.32 -0.08 0.90
CA ASP A 114 -5.54 -0.47 1.63
C ASP A 114 -6.79 -0.44 0.73
N GLU A 115 -6.94 0.63 -0.07
CA GLU A 115 -8.05 0.76 -1.02
C GLU A 115 -7.98 -0.33 -2.10
N LEU A 116 -6.78 -0.65 -2.59
CA LEU A 116 -6.57 -1.75 -3.52
C LEU A 116 -6.95 -3.09 -2.87
N GLU A 117 -6.50 -3.36 -1.64
CA GLU A 117 -6.87 -4.59 -0.92
C GLU A 117 -8.39 -4.68 -0.71
N ARG A 118 -9.04 -3.56 -0.36
CA ARG A 118 -10.50 -3.49 -0.23
C ARG A 118 -11.23 -3.84 -1.53
N ARG A 119 -10.72 -3.40 -2.68
CA ARG A 119 -11.26 -3.76 -4.00
C ARG A 119 -11.00 -5.23 -4.32
N MET A 120 -9.80 -5.73 -4.00
CA MET A 120 -9.42 -7.14 -4.17
C MET A 120 -10.30 -8.11 -3.39
N LYS A 121 -10.93 -7.70 -2.27
CA LYS A 121 -11.88 -8.55 -1.52
C LYS A 121 -13.11 -9.00 -2.33
N ARG A 122 -13.41 -8.35 -3.46
CA ARG A 122 -14.53 -8.73 -4.35
C ARG A 122 -14.14 -9.78 -5.39
N HIS A 123 -12.86 -10.13 -5.43
CA HIS A 123 -12.27 -11.02 -6.43
C HIS A 123 -11.76 -12.30 -5.77
N SER A 124 -11.69 -13.37 -6.56
CA SER A 124 -11.15 -14.66 -6.12
C SER A 124 -10.19 -15.22 -7.18
N PRO A 125 -9.00 -14.61 -7.35
CA PRO A 125 -8.02 -15.06 -8.34
C PRO A 125 -7.57 -16.51 -8.06
N LYS A 126 -7.41 -17.30 -9.13
CA LYS A 126 -7.06 -18.73 -9.04
C LYS A 126 -5.57 -18.99 -9.22
N ASN A 127 -4.86 -18.09 -9.91
CA ASN A 127 -3.41 -18.18 -10.15
C ASN A 127 -2.76 -16.78 -10.07
N LYS A 128 -1.42 -16.75 -10.15
CA LYS A 128 -0.64 -15.51 -10.03
C LYS A 128 -0.89 -14.54 -11.18
N GLU A 129 -1.12 -15.07 -12.37
CA GLU A 129 -1.37 -14.31 -13.59
C GLU A 129 -2.71 -13.56 -13.50
N GLU A 130 -3.77 -14.25 -13.06
CA GLU A 130 -5.08 -13.66 -12.80
C GLU A 130 -5.01 -12.63 -11.67
N LEU A 131 -4.34 -12.96 -10.56
CA LEU A 131 -4.10 -12.00 -9.47
C LEU A 131 -3.43 -10.73 -9.99
N TRP A 132 -2.37 -10.87 -10.78
CA TRP A 132 -1.65 -9.74 -11.37
C TRP A 132 -2.53 -8.89 -12.30
N MET A 133 -3.33 -9.53 -13.15
CA MET A 133 -4.21 -8.82 -14.07
C MET A 133 -5.31 -8.05 -13.34
N ILE A 134 -5.89 -8.63 -12.29
CA ILE A 134 -6.91 -7.96 -11.46
C ILE A 134 -6.28 -6.79 -10.70
N LEU A 135 -5.12 -6.98 -10.06
CA LEU A 135 -4.42 -5.90 -9.35
C LEU A 135 -4.14 -4.72 -10.28
N LYS A 136 -3.61 -4.99 -11.48
CA LYS A 136 -3.32 -3.94 -12.48
C LYS A 136 -4.59 -3.21 -12.93
N LYS A 137 -5.71 -3.93 -13.08
CA LYS A 137 -7.01 -3.34 -13.46
C LYS A 137 -7.58 -2.48 -12.34
N GLU A 138 -7.65 -3.02 -11.13
CA GLU A 138 -8.23 -2.33 -9.96
C GLU A 138 -7.42 -1.11 -9.57
N TRP A 139 -6.09 -1.22 -9.63
CA TRP A 139 -5.19 -0.11 -9.36
C TRP A 139 -5.42 1.05 -10.34
N LYS A 140 -5.46 0.77 -11.65
CA LYS A 140 -5.82 1.78 -12.67
C LYS A 140 -7.23 2.35 -12.50
N GLY A 141 -8.12 1.60 -11.85
CA GLY A 141 -9.47 2.04 -11.51
C GLY A 141 -9.53 2.95 -10.27
N ILE A 142 -8.42 3.18 -9.56
CA ILE A 142 -8.37 4.16 -8.47
C ILE A 142 -8.40 5.56 -9.09
N GLY A 143 -9.52 6.24 -8.88
CA GLY A 143 -9.75 7.57 -9.43
C GLY A 143 -8.91 8.65 -8.77
N ARG A 144 -8.77 9.77 -9.48
CA ARG A 144 -8.08 10.98 -8.99
C ARG A 144 -8.72 11.55 -7.73
N ASP A 145 -10.02 11.34 -7.54
CA ASP A 145 -10.75 11.73 -6.32
C ASP A 145 -10.15 11.05 -5.08
N VAL A 146 -9.82 9.76 -5.17
CA VAL A 146 -9.19 9.01 -4.09
C VAL A 146 -7.77 9.50 -3.85
N THR A 147 -6.94 9.57 -4.89
CA THR A 147 -5.52 9.95 -4.75
C THR A 147 -5.37 11.38 -4.25
N SER A 148 -6.15 12.34 -4.78
CA SER A 148 -6.16 13.71 -4.30
C SER A 148 -6.59 13.80 -2.84
N ARG A 149 -7.64 13.06 -2.43
CA ARG A 149 -8.07 13.02 -1.03
C ARG A 149 -6.98 12.48 -0.10
N LEU A 150 -6.25 11.45 -0.51
CA LEU A 150 -5.14 10.89 0.25
C LEU A 150 -4.00 11.91 0.40
N VAL A 151 -3.59 12.58 -0.68
CA VAL A 151 -2.55 13.63 -0.63
C VAL A 151 -3.01 14.83 0.21
N ASN A 152 -4.26 15.27 0.08
CA ASN A 152 -4.83 16.34 0.90
C ASN A 152 -4.84 15.98 2.41
N SER A 153 -4.88 14.69 2.75
CA SER A 153 -4.84 14.25 4.16
C SER A 153 -3.46 14.49 4.80
N MET A 154 -2.39 14.62 4.00
CA MET A 154 -1.02 14.77 4.50
C MET A 154 -0.84 15.95 5.45
N SER A 155 -1.48 17.09 5.16
CA SER A 155 -1.45 18.24 6.07
C SER A 155 -2.01 17.87 7.45
N LYS A 156 -3.08 17.07 7.54
CA LYS A 156 -3.62 16.63 8.84
C LYS A 156 -2.70 15.61 9.53
N ARG A 157 -2.07 14.71 8.76
CA ARG A 157 -1.10 13.73 9.30
C ARG A 157 0.11 14.42 9.92
N PHE A 158 0.61 15.45 9.25
CA PHE A 158 1.71 16.23 9.80
C PHE A 158 1.33 16.92 11.12
N GLN A 159 0.09 17.42 11.26
CA GLN A 159 -0.40 17.96 12.55
C GLN A 159 -0.36 16.90 13.64
N GLU A 160 -0.86 15.70 13.34
CA GLU A 160 -0.88 14.59 14.30
C GLU A 160 0.53 14.17 14.70
N VAL A 161 1.47 14.05 13.76
CA VAL A 161 2.87 13.74 14.07
C VAL A 161 3.51 14.83 14.94
N MET A 162 3.19 16.11 14.68
CA MET A 162 3.69 17.21 15.50
C MET A 162 3.11 17.17 16.92
N LYS A 163 1.82 16.88 17.05
CA LYS A 163 1.14 16.73 18.34
C LYS A 163 1.72 15.58 19.16
N HIS A 164 2.03 14.46 18.51
CA HIS A 164 2.61 13.27 19.15
C HIS A 164 4.14 13.32 19.25
N HIS A 165 4.77 14.46 18.98
CA HIS A 165 6.23 14.62 19.06
C HIS A 165 6.98 13.53 18.28
N GLY A 166 6.51 13.16 17.09
CA GLY A 166 7.12 12.12 16.26
C GLY A 166 6.74 10.69 16.64
N GLY A 167 5.85 10.48 17.61
CA GLY A 167 5.27 9.17 17.92
C GLY A 167 4.27 8.69 16.85
N PRO A 168 3.80 7.42 16.94
CA PRO A 168 2.83 6.85 16.03
C PRO A 168 1.54 7.64 15.97
N THR A 169 0.91 7.68 14.80
CA THR A 169 -0.38 8.35 14.61
C THR A 169 -1.48 7.34 14.35
N ARG A 170 -2.72 7.81 14.25
CA ARG A 170 -3.88 6.98 13.88
C ARG A 170 -3.93 6.60 12.40
N TYR A 171 -2.98 7.10 11.60
CA TYR A 171 -2.94 6.96 10.14
C TYR A 171 -2.02 5.82 9.76
#